data_AF-D3PBB4-F1
#
_entry.id   AF-D3PBB4-F1
#
_cell.length_a   1.000
_cell.length_b   1.000
_cell.length_c   1.000
_cell.angle_alpha   90.00
_cell.angle_beta   90.00
_cell.angle_gamma   90.00
#
_symmetry.space_group_name_H-M   'P 1'
#
loop_
_entity.id
_entity.type
_entity.pdbx_description
1 polymer ?
#
loop_
_entity_poly.entity_id
_entity_poly.type
_entity_poly.pdbx_seq_one_letter_code
_entity_poly.pdbx_strand_id
1 'polypeptide(L)'
;MDLIEKIYEVFDKERKLEEDKKILKDKYDELFKEKVKIAFELYSEFIKNNPIFDKNAKYYKLYIDSGYFIVEELMFNHKFNDFVDFKHKSEHRQHILVNLHLNIKEDEYENDSVIIDEKQFNRLAKQYKVIIRE
;
A
#
# COMPACT_ATOMS: atom_id res chain seq x y z
N MET A 1 -28.92 -43.55 2.54
CA MET A 1 -28.67 -42.21 3.09
C MET A 1 -29.93 -41.40 2.93
N ASP A 2 -30.55 -41.08 4.07
CA ASP A 2 -31.81 -40.33 4.14
C ASP A 2 -31.61 -38.86 3.68
N LEU A 3 -32.68 -38.20 3.25
CA LEU A 3 -32.64 -36.79 2.85
C LEU A 3 -32.18 -35.91 4.01
N ILE A 4 -32.60 -36.23 5.24
CA ILE A 4 -32.21 -35.48 6.44
C ILE A 4 -30.70 -35.63 6.69
N GLU A 5 -30.14 -36.83 6.54
CA GLU A 5 -28.69 -37.07 6.67
C GLU A 5 -27.88 -36.25 5.64
N LYS A 6 -28.36 -36.16 4.39
CA LYS A 6 -27.74 -35.32 3.34
C LYS A 6 -27.75 -33.85 3.71
N ILE A 7 -28.85 -33.34 4.27
CA ILE A 7 -28.97 -31.94 4.69
C ILE A 7 -27.97 -31.64 5.82
N TYR A 8 -27.89 -32.51 6.83
CA TYR A 8 -26.93 -32.35 7.91
C TYR A 8 -25.48 -32.37 7.41
N GLU A 9 -25.14 -33.26 6.49
CA GLU A 9 -23.80 -33.32 5.90
C GLU A 9 -23.44 -32.01 5.16
N VAL A 10 -24.39 -31.42 4.45
CA VAL A 10 -24.20 -30.12 3.77
C VAL A 10 -23.99 -29.00 4.79
N PHE A 11 -24.83 -28.90 5.82
CA PHE A 11 -24.71 -27.87 6.85
C PHE A 11 -23.40 -27.98 7.64
N ASP A 12 -22.95 -29.19 7.96
CA ASP A 12 -21.67 -29.38 8.63
C ASP A 12 -20.47 -28.96 7.75
N LYS A 13 -20.55 -29.18 6.43
CA LYS A 13 -19.53 -28.71 5.49
C LYS A 13 -19.53 -27.19 5.39
N GLU A 14 -20.69 -26.57 5.27
CA GLU A 14 -20.84 -25.11 5.20
C GLU A 14 -20.30 -24.44 6.47
N ARG A 15 -20.65 -24.97 7.65
CA ARG A 15 -20.14 -24.47 8.92
C ARG A 15 -18.61 -24.51 8.99
N LYS A 16 -17.99 -25.62 8.58
CA LYS A 16 -16.52 -25.74 8.53
C LYS A 16 -15.90 -24.72 7.56
N LEU A 17 -16.49 -24.51 6.40
CA LEU A 17 -15.99 -23.53 5.43
C LEU A 17 -16.09 -22.10 5.97
N GLU A 18 -17.15 -21.75 6.70
CA GLU A 18 -17.25 -20.44 7.35
C GLU A 18 -16.22 -20.26 8.48
N GLU A 19 -15.92 -21.32 9.25
CA GLU A 19 -14.82 -21.31 10.23
C GLU A 19 -13.45 -21.09 9.56
N ASP A 20 -13.15 -21.84 8.49
CA ASP A 20 -11.91 -21.72 7.72
C ASP A 20 -11.76 -20.32 7.09
N LYS A 21 -12.85 -19.78 6.55
CA LYS A 21 -12.91 -18.43 5.97
C LYS A 21 -12.61 -17.36 7.01
N LYS A 22 -13.14 -17.51 8.22
CA LYS A 22 -12.84 -16.59 9.33
C LYS A 22 -11.35 -16.63 9.69
N ILE A 23 -10.79 -17.83 9.86
CA ILE A 23 -9.35 -18.00 10.16
C ILE A 23 -8.48 -17.38 9.06
N LEU A 24 -8.84 -17.60 7.79
CA LEU A 24 -8.10 -17.03 6.66
C LEU A 24 -8.20 -15.50 6.64
N LYS A 25 -9.37 -14.94 6.94
CA LYS A 25 -9.56 -13.50 7.05
C LYS A 25 -8.69 -12.91 8.17
N ASP A 26 -8.70 -13.52 9.35
CA ASP A 26 -7.89 -13.05 10.48
C ASP A 26 -6.39 -13.02 10.12
N LYS A 27 -5.88 -14.09 9.48
CA LYS A 27 -4.49 -14.14 8.98
C LYS A 27 -4.20 -13.09 7.90
N TYR A 28 -5.16 -12.84 7.01
CA TYR A 28 -5.01 -11.82 5.98
C TYR A 28 -4.93 -10.42 6.62
N ASP A 29 -5.79 -10.14 7.61
CA ASP A 29 -5.81 -8.88 8.34
C ASP A 29 -4.50 -8.66 9.12
N GLU A 30 -3.91 -9.72 9.69
CA GLU A 30 -2.57 -9.67 10.31
C GLU A 30 -1.48 -9.28 9.29
N LEU A 31 -1.44 -9.94 8.13
CA LEU A 31 -0.48 -9.63 7.06
C LEU A 31 -0.69 -8.21 6.50
N PHE A 32 -1.94 -7.75 6.43
CA PHE A 32 -2.25 -6.39 6.00
C PHE A 32 -1.69 -5.36 6.99
N LYS A 33 -1.82 -5.59 8.29
CA LYS A 33 -1.20 -4.72 9.32
C LYS A 33 0.32 -4.68 9.20
N GLU A 34 0.97 -5.80 8.89
CA GLU A 34 2.41 -5.82 8.63
C GLU A 34 2.78 -5.00 7.38
N LYS A 35 2.01 -5.11 6.30
CA LYS A 35 2.21 -4.28 5.09
C LYS A 35 2.09 -2.79 5.41
N VAL A 36 1.05 -2.41 6.16
CA VAL A 36 0.82 -1.03 6.60
C VAL A 36 1.99 -0.52 7.42
N LYS A 37 2.53 -1.33 8.34
CA LYS A 37 3.71 -0.98 9.13
C LYS A 37 4.94 -0.74 8.26
N ILE A 38 5.21 -1.61 7.28
CA ILE A 38 6.32 -1.44 6.33
C ILE A 38 6.13 -0.14 5.52
N ALA A 39 4.91 0.13 5.05
CA ALA A 39 4.60 1.38 4.34
C ALA A 39 4.86 2.61 5.23
N PHE A 40 4.49 2.55 6.52
CA PHE A 40 4.77 3.61 7.48
C PHE A 40 6.27 3.81 7.76
N GLU A 41 7.05 2.73 7.85
CA GLU A 41 8.51 2.82 8.01
C GLU A 41 9.17 3.50 6.80
N LEU A 42 8.74 3.13 5.58
CA LEU A 42 9.20 3.78 4.35
C LEU A 42 8.79 5.26 4.30
N TYR A 43 7.57 5.60 4.74
CA TYR A 43 7.08 6.96 4.84
C TYR A 43 7.92 7.78 5.83
N SER A 44 8.19 7.23 7.01
CA SER A 44 8.97 7.89 8.06
C SER A 44 10.40 8.16 7.59
N GLU A 45 11.02 7.19 6.92
CA GLU A 45 12.33 7.37 6.30
C GLU A 45 12.30 8.45 5.21
N PHE A 46 11.28 8.45 4.35
CA PHE A 46 11.11 9.44 3.29
C PHE A 46 11.03 10.86 3.86
N ILE A 47 10.15 11.10 4.83
CA ILE A 47 9.96 12.41 5.48
C ILE A 47 11.27 12.88 6.13
N LYS A 48 11.96 11.98 6.83
CA LYS A 48 13.24 12.29 7.49
C LYS A 48 14.33 12.68 6.50
N ASN A 49 14.39 12.00 5.35
CA ASN A 49 15.42 12.25 4.33
C ASN A 49 15.08 13.44 3.41
N ASN A 50 13.82 13.86 3.35
CA ASN A 50 13.33 14.92 2.46
C ASN A 50 12.72 16.09 3.24
N PRO A 51 13.48 16.79 4.11
CA PRO A 51 12.97 17.96 4.84
C PRO A 51 12.59 19.13 3.91
N ILE A 52 13.20 19.17 2.72
CA ILE A 52 12.93 20.12 1.64
C ILE A 52 12.57 19.32 0.39
N PHE A 53 11.43 19.65 -0.22
CA PHE A 53 10.93 19.00 -1.44
C PHE A 53 11.44 19.73 -2.68
N ASP A 54 12.10 19.01 -3.58
CA ASP A 54 12.69 19.55 -4.80
C ASP A 54 11.78 19.27 -6.00
N LYS A 55 11.48 20.31 -6.79
CA LYS A 55 10.64 20.20 -7.99
C LYS A 55 11.24 19.31 -9.07
N ASN A 56 12.57 19.17 -9.08
CA ASN A 56 13.29 18.41 -10.09
C ASN A 56 13.63 16.98 -9.64
N ALA A 57 13.39 16.65 -8.36
CA ALA A 57 13.60 15.30 -7.86
C ALA A 57 12.52 14.35 -8.38
N LYS A 58 12.87 13.07 -8.51
CA LYS A 58 11.92 12.02 -8.85
C LYS A 58 11.29 11.47 -7.58
N TYR A 59 9.97 11.44 -7.58
CA TYR A 59 9.16 10.84 -6.53
C TYR A 59 8.32 9.72 -7.10
N TYR A 60 7.95 8.79 -6.23
CA TYR A 60 7.22 7.60 -6.64
C TYR A 60 6.12 7.30 -5.62
N LYS A 61 4.90 7.01 -6.09
CA LYS A 61 3.88 6.33 -5.27
C LYS A 61 4.11 4.84 -5.42
N LEU A 62 4.45 4.17 -4.32
CA LEU A 62 4.68 2.74 -4.26
C LEU A 62 3.49 2.06 -3.56
N TYR A 63 2.97 1.00 -4.16
CA TYR A 63 1.94 0.13 -3.60
C TYR A 63 2.57 -1.23 -3.28
N ILE A 64 2.37 -1.72 -2.05
CA ILE A 64 2.90 -2.99 -1.59
C ILE A 64 1.90 -4.10 -1.91
N ASP A 65 2.10 -4.80 -3.03
CA ASP A 65 1.25 -5.91 -3.45
C ASP A 65 1.89 -7.27 -3.12
N SER A 66 1.12 -8.34 -3.24
CA SER A 66 1.52 -9.71 -2.94
C SER A 66 2.59 -10.20 -3.92
N GLY A 67 3.85 -10.05 -3.53
CA GLY A 67 5.02 -10.57 -4.25
C GLY A 67 5.69 -9.59 -5.22
N TYR A 68 5.24 -8.33 -5.29
CA TYR A 68 5.85 -7.27 -6.08
C TYR A 68 5.41 -5.89 -5.61
N PHE A 69 6.11 -4.86 -6.06
CA PHE A 69 5.70 -3.46 -5.91
C PHE A 69 5.08 -2.95 -7.20
N ILE A 70 3.97 -2.23 -7.11
CA ILE A 70 3.46 -1.38 -8.20
C ILE A 70 3.93 0.03 -7.92
N VAL A 71 4.49 0.70 -8.92
CA VAL A 71 5.07 2.03 -8.75
C VAL A 71 4.56 2.98 -9.82
N GLU A 72 4.19 4.19 -9.41
CA GLU A 72 3.77 5.28 -10.28
C GLU A 72 4.70 6.47 -10.09
N GLU A 73 5.25 6.99 -11.18
CA GLU A 73 6.07 8.20 -11.14
C GLU A 73 5.22 9.43 -10.80
N LEU A 74 5.76 10.24 -9.89
CA LEU A 74 5.15 11.46 -9.40
C LEU A 74 6.03 12.67 -9.72
N MET A 75 5.37 13.79 -9.92
CA MET A 75 5.97 15.11 -10.01
C MET A 75 5.50 15.94 -8.83
N PHE A 76 6.42 16.64 -8.16
CA PHE A 76 6.06 17.61 -7.14
C PHE A 76 5.12 18.67 -7.73
N ASN A 77 4.03 18.97 -7.02
CA ASN A 77 3.08 20.00 -7.41
C ASN A 77 3.16 21.21 -6.48
N HIS A 78 2.83 21.04 -5.20
CA HIS A 78 2.80 22.13 -4.23
C HIS A 78 3.08 21.63 -2.81
N LYS A 79 3.60 22.51 -1.94
CA LYS A 79 3.78 22.23 -0.52
C LYS A 79 2.91 23.19 0.29
N PHE A 80 2.07 22.62 1.14
CA PHE A 80 1.32 23.32 2.16
C PHE A 80 1.98 23.13 3.53
N ASN A 81 1.39 23.72 4.57
CA ASN A 81 1.92 23.59 5.93
C ASN A 81 1.87 22.14 6.43
N ASP A 82 0.77 21.44 6.16
CA ASP A 82 0.49 20.13 6.76
C ASP A 82 0.68 18.95 5.79
N PHE A 83 0.77 19.23 4.49
CA PHE A 83 0.89 18.21 3.46
C PHE A 83 1.60 18.72 2.18
N VAL A 84 2.00 17.77 1.34
CA VAL A 84 2.60 18.00 0.03
C VAL A 84 1.77 17.30 -1.03
N ASP A 85 1.48 18.02 -2.11
CA ASP A 85 0.78 17.49 -3.26
C ASP A 85 1.77 17.09 -4.35
N PHE A 86 1.48 15.94 -4.93
CA PHE A 86 2.12 15.42 -6.12
C PHE A 86 1.08 15.22 -7.21
N LYS A 87 1.53 15.28 -8.46
CA LYS A 87 0.76 14.83 -9.63
C LYS A 87 1.38 13.56 -10.16
N HIS A 88 0.56 12.69 -10.74
CA HIS A 88 1.11 11.60 -11.56
C HIS A 88 1.81 12.18 -12.78
N LYS A 89 2.94 11.58 -13.16
CA LYS A 89 3.64 11.88 -14.41
C LYS A 89 2.92 11.31 -15.64
N SER A 90 2.16 10.23 -15.44
CA SER A 90 1.26 9.63 -16.43
C SER A 90 0.32 10.66 -17.05
N GLU A 91 0.28 10.75 -18.38
CA GLU A 91 -0.64 11.65 -19.11
C GLU A 91 -2.11 11.32 -18.83
N HIS A 92 -2.43 10.03 -18.61
CA HIS A 92 -3.79 9.57 -18.34
C HIS A 92 -4.28 9.95 -16.94
N ARG A 93 -3.36 10.20 -15.99
CA ARG A 93 -3.67 10.44 -14.58
C ARG A 93 -3.13 11.76 -14.05
N GLN A 94 -2.60 12.62 -14.89
CA GLN A 94 -2.05 13.93 -14.52
C GLN A 94 -3.02 14.85 -13.76
N HIS A 95 -4.34 14.61 -13.89
CA HIS A 95 -5.39 15.35 -13.19
C HIS A 95 -5.66 14.83 -11.77
N ILE A 96 -5.12 13.66 -11.41
CA ILE A 96 -5.26 13.05 -10.09
C ILE A 96 -4.09 13.53 -9.21
N LEU A 97 -4.42 14.08 -8.05
CA LEU A 97 -3.46 14.49 -7.04
C LEU A 97 -3.19 13.36 -6.05
N VAL A 98 -1.95 13.29 -5.59
CA VAL A 98 -1.52 12.40 -4.51
C VAL A 98 -1.00 13.26 -3.39
N ASN A 99 -1.62 13.13 -2.22
CA ASN A 99 -1.31 13.96 -1.07
C ASN A 99 -0.44 13.18 -0.07
N LEU A 100 0.56 13.84 0.48
CA LEU A 100 1.42 13.34 1.54
C LEU A 100 1.32 14.26 2.75
N HIS A 101 0.66 13.79 3.81
CA HIS A 101 0.65 14.54 5.06
C HIS A 101 2.00 14.39 5.78
N LEU A 102 2.48 15.46 6.41
CA LEU A 102 3.85 15.54 6.94
C LEU A 102 3.99 15.06 8.40
N ASN A 103 2.88 14.89 9.11
CA ASN A 103 2.86 14.59 10.54
C ASN A 103 1.84 13.50 10.88
N ILE A 104 1.87 12.39 10.13
CA ILE A 104 1.09 11.18 10.42
C ILE A 104 1.86 10.31 11.42
N LYS A 105 1.17 9.76 12.43
CA LYS A 105 1.69 8.74 13.33
C LYS A 105 1.43 7.32 12.82
N GLU A 106 2.14 6.33 13.37
CA GLU A 106 2.00 4.92 12.93
C GLU A 106 0.56 4.41 13.07
N ASP A 107 -0.12 4.76 14.15
CA ASP A 107 -1.50 4.37 14.45
C ASP A 107 -2.56 5.08 13.57
N GLU A 108 -2.17 6.14 12.86
CA GLU A 108 -3.01 6.89 11.92
C GLU A 108 -2.77 6.46 10.47
N TYR A 109 -1.77 5.62 10.21
CA TYR A 109 -1.41 5.17 8.87
C TYR A 109 -2.18 3.89 8.52
N GLU A 110 -3.19 3.99 7.67
CA GLU A 110 -4.08 2.87 7.32
C GLU A 110 -3.92 2.38 5.87
N ASN A 111 -2.81 2.72 5.21
CA ASN A 111 -2.59 2.43 3.79
C ASN A 111 -1.40 1.48 3.57
N ASP A 112 -1.49 0.65 2.54
CA ASP A 112 -0.40 -0.22 2.04
C ASP A 112 0.44 0.47 0.94
N SER A 113 0.31 1.79 0.82
CA SER A 113 0.96 2.57 -0.24
C SER A 113 1.59 3.84 0.30
N VAL A 114 2.78 4.17 -0.22
CA VAL A 114 3.67 5.19 0.34
C VAL A 114 4.32 6.01 -0.77
N ILE A 115 4.63 7.29 -0.49
CA ILE A 115 5.48 8.09 -1.38
C ILE A 115 6.93 7.92 -0.96
N ILE A 116 7.80 7.62 -1.92
CA ILE A 116 9.23 7.42 -1.70
C ILE A 116 10.07 8.25 -2.68
N ASP A 117 11.34 8.46 -2.34
CA ASP A 117 12.32 9.09 -3.22
C ASP A 117 13.02 8.07 -4.13
N GLU A 118 13.79 8.57 -5.09
CA GLU A 118 14.58 7.76 -6.03
C GLU A 118 15.58 6.84 -5.32
N LYS A 119 16.12 7.24 -4.16
CA LYS A 119 17.10 6.43 -3.42
C LYS A 119 16.43 5.20 -2.80
N GLN A 120 15.28 5.38 -2.15
CA GLN A 120 14.47 4.29 -1.61
C GLN A 120 13.97 3.38 -2.74
N PHE A 121 13.48 3.95 -3.84
CA PHE A 121 13.05 3.18 -5.02
C PHE A 121 14.17 2.29 -5.55
N ASN A 122 15.35 2.86 -5.80
CA ASN A 122 16.50 2.11 -6.31
C ASN A 122 16.99 1.03 -5.34
N ARG A 123 16.83 1.22 -4.03
CA ARG A 123 17.13 0.20 -3.02
C ARG A 123 16.16 -0.97 -3.10
N LEU A 124 14.86 -0.69 -3.21
CA LEU A 124 13.81 -1.71 -3.28
C LEU A 124 13.84 -2.47 -4.61
N ALA A 125 14.02 -1.79 -5.73
CA ALA A 125 14.05 -2.39 -7.07
C ALA A 125 15.21 -3.37 -7.29
N LYS A 126 16.27 -3.31 -6.47
CA LYS A 126 17.38 -4.28 -6.50
C LYS A 126 17.01 -5.63 -5.89
N GLN A 127 16.05 -5.65 -4.98
CA GLN A 127 15.72 -6.83 -4.17
C GLN A 127 14.37 -7.43 -4.54
N TYR A 128 13.48 -6.63 -5.11
CA TYR A 128 12.09 -7.01 -5.35
C TYR A 128 11.67 -6.70 -6.79
N LYS A 129 10.71 -7.50 -7.28
CA LYS A 129 10.06 -7.23 -8.56
C LYS A 129 9.26 -5.92 -8.46
N VAL A 130 9.50 -5.02 -9.40
CA VAL A 130 8.80 -3.73 -9.50
C VAL A 130 8.09 -3.66 -10.84
N ILE A 131 6.83 -3.27 -10.82
CA ILE A 131 6.01 -3.00 -12.00
C ILE A 131 5.76 -1.49 -12.03
N ILE A 132 6.32 -0.81 -13.03
CA ILE A 132 6.09 0.62 -13.24
C ILE A 132 4.80 0.76 -14.05
N ARG A 133 3.87 1.57 -13.55
CA ARG A 133 2.61 1.89 -14.23
C ARG A 133 2.73 3.28 -14.84
N GLU A 134 2.66 3.33 -16.17
CA GLU A 134 2.68 4.55 -16.98
C GLU A 134 1.30 5.18 -17.12
#